data_AF-A0A956Z962-F1
#
_entry.id   AF-A0A956Z962-F1
#
_cell.length_a   1.000
_cell.length_b   1.000
_cell.length_c   1.000
_cell.angle_alpha   90.00
_cell.angle_beta   90.00
_cell.angle_gamma   90.00
#
_symmetry.space_group_name_H-M   'P 1'
#
loop_
_entity.id
_entity.type
_entity.pdbx_description
1 polymer ?
#
loop_
_entity_poly.entity_id
_entity_poly.type
_entity_poly.pdbx_seq_one_letter_code
_entity_poly.pdbx_strand_id
1 'polypeptide(L)'
;EGAAEEIAKEAIKRRTGARALKSIVEELMLDLMYEVPSREDIKTITVTRDMVKTRSEAEVIQLVENQPQPINPPSVQPKSDIA
;
A
#
# COMPACT_ATOMS: atom_id res chain seq x y z
N GLU A 1 7.75 -10.18 9.70
CA GLU A 1 8.63 -9.01 9.44
C GLU A 1 7.86 -7.95 8.68
N GLY A 2 7.89 -6.69 9.12
CA GLY A 2 7.13 -5.57 8.51
C GLY A 2 8.01 -4.37 8.15
N ALA A 3 7.43 -3.34 7.53
CA ALA A 3 8.16 -2.15 7.06
C ALA A 3 8.94 -1.44 8.18
N ALA A 4 8.34 -1.27 9.36
CA ALA A 4 9.01 -0.64 10.51
C ALA A 4 10.27 -1.40 10.95
N GLU A 5 10.24 -2.73 10.90
CA GLU A 5 11.38 -3.57 11.25
C GLU A 5 12.50 -3.46 10.21
N GLU A 6 12.14 -3.36 8.93
CA GLU A 6 13.10 -3.13 7.84
C GLU A 6 13.74 -1.75 7.93
N ILE A 7 12.96 -0.70 8.29
CA ILE A 7 13.48 0.65 8.54
C ILE A 7 14.51 0.62 9.68
N ALA A 8 14.20 -0.10 10.77
CA ALA A 8 15.13 -0.26 11.89
C ALA A 8 16.42 -0.98 11.48
N LYS A 9 16.32 -2.07 10.70
CA LYS A 9 17.48 -2.80 10.15
C LYS A 9 18.35 -1.88 9.28
N GLU A 10 17.73 -1.09 8.42
CA GLU A 10 18.46 -0.16 7.55
C GLU A 10 19.12 0.98 8.33
N ALA A 11 18.46 1.50 9.37
CA ALA A 11 19.05 2.49 10.26
C ALA A 11 20.28 1.98 11.02
N ILE A 12 20.27 0.71 11.45
CA ILE A 12 21.43 0.05 12.06
C ILE A 12 22.57 -0.05 11.04
N LYS A 13 22.30 -0.45 9.79
CA LYS A 13 23.33 -0.53 8.73
C LYS A 13 23.99 0.83 8.47
N ARG A 14 23.24 1.94 8.53
CA ARG A 14 23.75 3.31 8.33
C ARG A 14 24.63 3.82 9.47
N ARG A 15 24.71 3.12 10.62
CA ARG A 15 25.56 3.46 11.79
C ARG A 15 25.33 4.86 12.38
N THR A 16 24.19 5.47 12.10
CA THR A 16 23.82 6.81 12.60
C THR A 16 22.74 6.74 13.67
N GLY A 17 22.29 5.54 14.04
CA GLY A 17 21.30 5.29 15.07
C GLY A 17 19.94 5.89 14.73
N ALA A 18 19.25 6.44 15.72
CA ALA A 18 17.89 6.98 15.52
C ALA A 18 17.81 8.11 14.48
N ARG A 19 18.91 8.82 14.20
CA ARG A 19 18.96 9.87 13.17
C ARG A 19 18.69 9.31 11.76
N ALA A 20 19.09 8.07 11.48
CA ALA A 20 18.80 7.45 10.19
C ALA A 20 17.32 7.15 9.97
N LEU A 21 16.52 6.98 11.04
CA LEU A 21 15.09 6.69 10.89
C LEU A 21 14.40 7.83 10.16
N LYS A 22 14.69 9.08 10.56
CA LYS A 22 14.14 10.28 9.91
C LYS A 22 14.56 10.33 8.44
N SER A 23 15.84 10.12 8.13
CA SER A 23 16.32 10.19 6.74
C SER A 23 15.68 9.11 5.86
N ILE A 24 15.50 7.90 6.38
CA ILE A 24 14.86 6.80 5.62
C ILE A 24 13.40 7.13 5.32
N VAL A 25 12.67 7.68 6.30
CA VAL A 25 11.27 8.09 6.09
C VAL A 25 11.18 9.27 5.14
N GLU A 26 12.08 10.26 5.24
CA GLU A 26 12.12 11.40 4.30
C GLU A 26 12.41 10.94 2.86
N GLU A 27 13.34 10.01 2.67
CA GLU A 27 13.63 9.41 1.36
C GLU A 27 12.40 8.69 0.77
N LEU A 28 11.66 7.93 1.57
CA LEU A 28 10.45 7.22 1.12
C LEU A 28 9.27 8.14 0.82
N MET A 29 9.26 9.35 1.40
CA MET A 29 8.13 10.28 1.31
C MET A 29 8.34 11.39 0.29
N LEU A 30 9.54 11.50 -0.30
CA LEU A 30 9.93 12.65 -1.14
C LEU A 30 8.96 12.88 -2.32
N ASP A 31 8.65 11.81 -3.06
CA ASP A 31 7.74 11.90 -4.21
C ASP A 31 6.27 11.93 -3.76
N LEU A 32 5.92 11.12 -2.76
CA LEU A 32 4.55 11.05 -2.21
C LEU A 32 4.08 12.40 -1.65
N MET A 33 4.96 13.14 -0.98
CA MET A 33 4.62 14.46 -0.44
C MET A 33 4.34 15.50 -1.52
N TYR A 34 4.79 15.28 -2.76
CA TYR A 34 4.49 16.14 -3.89
C TYR A 34 3.22 15.71 -4.62
N GLU A 35 3.07 14.42 -4.89
CA GLU A 35 1.97 13.88 -5.70
C GLU A 35 0.64 13.81 -4.94
N VAL A 36 0.68 13.44 -3.66
CA VAL A 36 -0.52 13.14 -2.87
C VAL A 36 -1.34 14.39 -2.53
N PRO A 37 -0.76 15.55 -2.16
CA PRO A 37 -1.56 16.72 -1.77
C PRO A 37 -2.51 17.22 -2.87
N SER A 38 -2.21 16.96 -4.13
CA SER A 38 -3.01 17.39 -5.28
C SER A 38 -4.05 16.34 -5.71
N ARG A 39 -4.11 15.18 -5.04
CA ARG A 39 -4.96 14.05 -5.43
C ARG A 39 -6.10 13.84 -4.43
N GLU A 40 -7.33 14.05 -4.89
CA GLU A 40 -8.54 13.86 -4.09
C GLU A 40 -8.99 12.39 -3.99
N ASP A 41 -8.46 11.51 -4.84
CA ASP A 41 -8.80 10.09 -4.89
C ASP A 41 -7.96 9.21 -3.94
N ILE A 42 -6.95 9.78 -3.27
CA ILE A 42 -6.11 9.07 -2.31
C ILE A 42 -6.64 9.30 -0.88
N LYS A 43 -7.10 8.23 -0.23
CA LYS A 43 -7.54 8.27 1.19
C LYS A 43 -6.53 7.69 2.17
N THR A 44 -5.67 6.77 1.73
CA THR A 44 -4.73 6.06 2.60
C THR A 44 -3.52 5.61 1.80
N ILE A 45 -2.35 5.68 2.43
CA ILE A 45 -1.08 5.20 1.88
C ILE A 45 -0.53 4.16 2.85
N THR A 46 -0.12 3.02 2.31
CA THR A 46 0.49 1.94 3.09
C THR A 46 1.93 1.75 2.64
N VAL A 47 2.88 1.92 3.56
CA VAL A 47 4.31 1.66 3.30
C VAL A 47 4.58 0.17 3.50
N THR A 48 5.01 -0.50 2.43
CA THR A 48 5.36 -1.93 2.46
C THR A 48 6.84 -2.13 2.79
N ARG A 49 7.21 -3.35 3.17
CA ARG A 49 8.61 -3.71 3.43
C ARG A 49 9.48 -3.54 2.19
N ASP A 50 8.97 -3.91 1.03
CA ASP A 50 9.76 -3.93 -0.20
C ASP A 50 10.16 -2.52 -0.62
N MET A 51 9.26 -1.54 -0.46
CA MET A 51 9.58 -0.11 -0.65
C MET A 51 10.81 0.33 0.17
N VAL A 52 10.94 -0.16 1.42
CA VAL A 52 12.10 0.14 2.28
C VAL A 52 13.38 -0.52 1.75
N LYS A 53 13.30 -1.72 1.17
CA LYS A 53 14.45 -2.48 0.67
C LYS A 53 14.98 -1.96 -0.66
N THR A 54 14.08 -1.72 -1.62
CA THR A 54 14.46 -1.29 -2.97
C THR A 54 14.81 0.18 -3.02
N ARG A 55 14.41 0.96 -2.01
CA ARG A 55 14.46 2.44 -2.04
C ARG A 55 13.86 2.99 -3.33
N SER A 56 12.90 2.27 -3.89
CA SER A 56 12.21 2.62 -5.13
C SER A 56 11.07 3.58 -4.84
N GLU A 57 10.70 4.36 -5.86
CA GLU A 57 9.49 5.16 -5.88
C GLU A 57 8.30 4.37 -5.32
N ALA A 58 7.50 5.04 -4.49
CA ALA A 58 6.40 4.41 -3.80
C ALA A 58 5.36 3.88 -4.79
N GLU A 59 4.96 2.61 -4.70
CA GLU A 59 3.78 2.13 -5.41
C GLU A 59 2.54 2.82 -4.85
N VAL A 60 1.96 3.74 -5.63
CA VAL A 60 0.71 4.41 -5.29
C VAL A 60 -0.44 3.45 -5.55
N ILE A 61 -0.94 2.84 -4.47
CA ILE A 61 -2.15 2.01 -4.54
C ILE A 61 -3.37 2.93 -4.62
N GLN A 62 -4.03 2.97 -5.78
CA GLN A 62 -5.36 3.56 -5.91
C GLN A 62 -6.39 2.66 -5.22
N LEU A 63 -7.12 3.23 -4.25
CA LEU A 63 -8.34 2.60 -3.78
C LEU A 63 -9.43 2.86 -4.83
N VAL A 64 -9.64 1.88 -5.72
CA VAL A 64 -10.88 1.84 -6.51
C VAL A 64 -12.01 1.70 -5.50
N GLU A 65 -12.84 2.73 -5.32
CA GLU A 65 -14.11 2.56 -4.64
C GLU A 65 -14.87 1.48 -5.41
N ASN A 66 -14.95 0.28 -4.82
CA ASN A 66 -15.82 -0.77 -5.32
C ASN A 66 -17.23 -0.17 -5.37
N GLN A 67 -17.64 0.27 -6.57
CA GLN A 67 -19.05 0.48 -6.86
C GLN A 67 -19.76 -0.81 -6.44
N PRO A 68 -20.81 -0.76 -5.62
CA PRO A 68 -21.51 -1.95 -5.17
C PRO A 68 -21.92 -2.73 -6.42
N GLN A 69 -21.30 -3.90 -6.62
CA GLN A 69 -21.64 -4.76 -7.74
C GLN A 69 -23.13 -5.08 -7.57
N PRO A 70 -23.98 -4.86 -8.59
CA PRO A 70 -25.37 -5.27 -8.48
C PRO A 70 -25.37 -6.76 -8.15
N ILE A 71 -25.98 -7.09 -7.01
CA ILE A 71 -26.23 -8.47 -6.60
C ILE A 71 -27.09 -9.12 -7.69
N ASN A 72 -26.45 -9.75 -8.68
CA ASN A 72 -27.17 -10.60 -9.61
C ASN A 72 -27.85 -11.68 -8.76
N PRO A 73 -29.18 -11.81 -8.81
CA PRO A 73 -29.85 -12.87 -8.07
C PRO A 73 -29.26 -14.21 -8.54
N PRO A 74 -29.08 -15.17 -7.61
CA PRO A 74 -28.50 -16.46 -7.94
C PRO A 74 -29.29 -17.04 -9.10
N SER A 75 -28.57 -17.39 -10.17
CA SER A 75 -29.14 -18.10 -11.32
C SER A 75 -29.81 -19.37 -10.80
N VAL A 76 -31.14 -19.34 -10.73
CA VAL A 76 -31.95 -20.51 -10.43
C VAL A 76 -31.71 -21.50 -11.55
N GLN A 77 -30.87 -22.50 -11.29
CA GLN A 77 -30.76 -23.65 -12.17
C GLN A 77 -32.14 -24.32 -12.19
N PRO A 78 -32.77 -24.52 -13.36
CA PRO A 78 -34.02 -25.25 -13.42
C PRO A 78 -33.76 -26.66 -12.87
N LYS A 79 -34.49 -27.03 -11.81
CA LYS A 79 -34.49 -28.40 -11.29
C LYS A 79 -34.97 -29.28 -12.45
N SER A 80 -34.08 -30.15 -12.95
CA SER A 80 -34.50 -31.20 -13.88
C SER A 80 -35.42 -32.12 -13.10
N ASP A 81 -36.69 -32.11 -13.45
CA ASP A 81 -37.65 -33.12 -13.04
C ASP A 81 -37.10 -34.49 -13.45
N ILE A 82 -36.88 -35.37 -12.47
CA ILE A 82 -36.58 -36.78 -12.72
C ILE A 82 -37.89 -37.54 -12.48
N ALA A 83 -38.40 -38.09 -13.58
CA ALA A 83 -39.44 -39.11 -13.66
C ALA A 83 -38.92 -40.47 -13.16
#